data_AF-A0A7L1PRU2-F1
#
_entry.id   AF-A0A7L1PRU2-F1
#
_cell.length_a   1.000
_cell.length_b   1.000
_cell.length_c   1.000
_cell.angle_alpha   90.00
_cell.angle_beta   90.00
_cell.angle_gamma   90.00
#
_symmetry.space_group_name_H-M   'P 1'
#
loop_
_entity.id
_entity.type
_entity.pdbx_description
1 polymer ?
#
loop_
_entity_poly.entity_id
_entity_poly.type
_entity_poly.pdbx_seq_one_letter_code
_entity_poly.pdbx_strand_id
1 'polypeptide(L)'
;FLSISISETLAGHIAENLLKAKEIALHDSRVPEQLRNYLQKALDVALGLDPYLDAMATSKRYRFSFVALCFCLVFFFNDHLKGTSNFHCEQSIAFLMVLFLNFPSCLSTGQIFRMFVHMSRARKILLIGKLKGYSILAIAEELPEDGKIFACAEAPYLGVNSQEAFDCSSDGKKISTRVGPVADTLEALHAEDEHFDIVFIDADQRNAVQYYSFVMDNHLLSMDAVICVENTLMKGQVYLENVSNENVLAVRKLNSVINSDPRVEQVILPVQSGLSLIRRSPVPPDAVIESKKEVVRDDVFWGCNRRRILERLRLDGRVAYVTGAGQGIGRAFAHALGEAGAKVAVVDLVLAKAEAVACELSLKGFKSLALAADVSKPEDVQRMVDAIVARWGTVHIACNNAGINLNSASEETSLEEWDKTFNVNLRGLFLCCQAAGRIMLNQGYGKIINTASMASLIVPHPQKQLAYNASKAGVVKLTQTLGTEWIDRGVKVNCISPGIVDTPLIHSQELRPLVQRWLADIPAGRLARPTDLQAAVVYLASEASDYMTGHNLVIEGGQSLW
;
A
#
# COMPACT_ATOMS: atom_id res chain seq x y z
N PHE A 1 18.58 36.38 31.68
CA PHE A 1 17.38 36.33 30.82
C PHE A 1 17.75 35.81 29.44
N LEU A 2 17.99 34.50 29.36
CA LEU A 2 17.97 33.70 28.14
C LEU A 2 17.43 32.35 28.62
N SER A 3 16.13 32.34 28.96
CA SER A 3 15.45 31.07 29.20
C SER A 3 15.43 30.36 27.86
N ILE A 4 16.34 29.41 27.69
CA ILE A 4 16.21 28.34 26.70
C ILE A 4 14.74 27.91 26.78
N SER A 5 13.98 28.10 25.71
CA SER A 5 12.59 27.65 25.63
C SER A 5 12.62 26.15 25.82
N ILE A 6 12.39 25.70 27.05
CA ILE A 6 12.41 24.30 27.39
C ILE A 6 11.25 23.67 26.60
N SER A 7 11.64 22.85 25.64
CA SER A 7 10.87 22.00 24.74
C SER A 7 9.35 21.91 24.99
N GLU A 8 8.54 22.08 23.94
CA GLU A 8 7.07 21.86 23.97
C GLU A 8 6.65 20.39 24.20
N THR A 9 7.55 19.56 24.71
CA THR A 9 7.36 18.13 24.97
C THR A 9 7.13 17.85 26.45
N LEU A 10 6.65 16.65 26.74
CA LEU A 10 6.57 16.12 28.10
C LEU A 10 7.92 16.20 28.84
N ALA A 11 9.01 15.80 28.18
CA ALA A 11 10.36 15.82 28.75
C ALA A 11 10.82 17.26 29.03
N GLY A 12 10.45 18.21 28.17
CA GLY A 12 10.65 19.63 28.41
C GLY A 12 9.97 20.09 29.70
N HIS A 13 8.68 19.80 29.88
CA HIS A 13 7.98 20.22 31.10
C HIS A 13 8.57 19.59 32.37
N ILE A 14 9.06 18.35 32.30
CA ILE A 14 9.82 17.70 33.38
C ILE A 14 11.13 18.46 33.65
N ALA A 15 11.90 18.78 32.60
CA ALA A 15 13.16 19.50 32.73
C ALA A 15 12.98 20.90 33.35
N GLU A 16 11.90 21.62 33.01
CA GLU A 16 11.60 22.93 33.60
C GLU A 16 11.39 22.84 35.12
N ASN A 17 10.59 21.88 35.58
CA ASN A 17 10.34 21.68 36.99
C ASN A 17 11.61 21.21 37.73
N LEU A 18 12.41 20.35 37.11
CA LEU A 18 13.69 19.91 37.67
C LEU A 18 14.73 21.03 37.75
N LEU A 19 14.76 21.95 36.78
CA LEU A 19 15.61 23.14 36.83
C LEU A 19 15.24 24.04 38.01
N LYS A 20 13.95 24.31 38.22
CA LYS A 20 13.44 25.07 39.38
C LYS A 20 13.79 24.39 40.70
N ALA A 21 13.58 23.07 40.79
CA ALA A 21 13.93 22.29 41.98
C ALA A 21 15.45 22.30 42.27
N LYS A 22 16.27 22.20 41.23
CA LYS A 22 17.73 22.27 41.33
C LYS A 22 18.19 23.65 41.81
N GLU A 23 17.60 24.73 41.29
CA GLU A 23 17.91 26.10 41.71
C GLU A 23 17.65 26.30 43.22
N ILE A 24 16.48 25.84 43.70
CA ILE A 24 16.15 25.85 45.13
C ILE A 24 17.18 25.03 45.94
N ALA A 25 17.51 23.82 45.47
CA ALA A 25 18.45 22.92 46.16
C ALA A 25 19.90 23.42 46.22
N LEU A 26 20.31 24.26 45.26
CA LEU A 26 21.63 24.90 45.24
C LEU A 26 21.73 26.03 46.28
N HIS A 27 20.62 26.72 46.55
CA HIS A 27 20.57 27.84 47.49
C HIS A 27 20.29 27.42 48.95
N ASP A 28 20.02 26.14 49.22
CA ASP A 28 19.83 25.62 50.59
C ASP A 28 20.95 24.63 50.98
N SER A 29 21.77 25.02 51.95
CA SER A 29 22.90 24.23 52.47
C SER A 29 22.47 22.97 53.23
N ARG A 30 21.20 22.87 53.64
CA ARG A 30 20.63 21.71 54.35
C ARG A 30 20.27 20.56 53.41
N VAL A 31 20.22 20.81 52.10
CA VAL A 31 19.87 19.79 51.11
C VAL A 31 21.04 18.81 50.93
N PRO A 32 20.85 17.49 51.14
CA PRO A 32 21.92 16.51 51.00
C PRO A 32 22.50 16.47 49.58
N GLU A 33 23.82 16.30 49.48
CA GLU A 33 24.53 16.20 48.19
C GLU A 33 23.98 15.07 47.31
N GLN A 34 23.59 13.95 47.94
CA GLN A 34 22.98 12.82 47.25
C GLN A 34 21.68 13.22 46.51
N LEU A 35 20.85 14.08 47.12
CA LEU A 35 19.63 14.57 46.48
C LEU A 35 19.94 15.51 45.32
N ARG A 36 20.94 16.40 45.47
CA ARG A 36 21.39 17.27 44.36
C ARG A 36 21.88 16.45 43.17
N ASN A 37 22.61 15.35 43.43
CA ASN A 37 23.09 14.45 42.39
C ASN A 37 21.94 13.73 41.66
N TYR A 38 20.90 13.29 42.38
CA TYR A 38 19.72 12.68 41.73
C TYR A 38 18.91 13.69 40.91
N LEU A 39 18.75 14.93 41.40
CA LEU A 39 18.11 16.01 40.63
C LEU A 39 18.86 16.29 39.33
N GLN A 40 20.20 16.33 39.38
CA GLN A 40 21.02 16.51 38.17
C GLN A 40 20.83 15.35 37.19
N LYS A 41 20.90 14.10 37.64
CA LYS A 41 20.69 12.93 36.78
C LYS A 41 19.32 12.94 36.10
N ALA A 42 18.26 13.27 36.85
CA ALA A 42 16.91 13.37 36.29
C ALA A 42 16.82 14.47 35.23
N LEU A 43 17.47 15.62 35.48
CA LEU A 43 17.51 16.73 34.54
C LEU A 43 18.28 16.38 33.26
N ASP A 44 19.40 15.69 33.39
CA ASP A 44 20.21 15.23 32.25
C ASP A 44 19.42 14.27 31.36
N VAL A 45 18.67 13.33 31.95
CA VAL A 45 17.79 12.42 31.20
C VAL A 45 16.69 13.20 30.49
N ALA A 46 16.03 14.13 31.18
CA ALA A 46 14.94 14.92 30.60
C ALA A 46 15.40 15.82 29.44
N LEU A 47 16.56 16.49 29.58
CA LEU A 47 17.14 17.33 28.53
C LEU A 47 17.78 16.53 27.39
N GLY A 48 18.28 15.32 27.68
CA GLY A 48 18.99 14.48 26.71
C GLY A 48 18.10 13.67 25.78
N LEU A 49 16.83 13.45 26.13
CA LEU A 49 15.93 12.57 25.38
C LEU A 49 15.65 13.07 23.95
N ASP A 50 15.14 14.29 23.80
CA ASP A 50 14.75 14.84 22.49
C ASP A 50 15.96 14.91 21.52
N PRO A 51 17.14 15.44 21.92
CA PRO A 51 18.34 15.44 21.05
C PRO A 51 18.82 14.03 20.67
N TYR A 52 18.71 13.05 21.57
CA TYR A 52 19.08 11.67 21.27
C TYR A 52 18.16 11.06 20.22
N LEU A 53 16.84 11.26 20.35
CA LEU A 53 15.86 10.77 19.37
C LEU A 53 16.10 11.39 17.99
N ASP A 54 16.38 12.70 17.94
CA ASP A 54 16.71 13.39 16.70
C ASP A 54 17.99 12.84 16.05
N ALA A 55 19.02 12.54 16.86
CA ALA A 55 20.28 11.97 16.37
C ALA A 55 20.15 10.52 15.87
N MET A 56 19.21 9.74 16.42
CA MET A 56 18.95 8.35 16.01
C MET A 56 18.01 8.25 14.79
N ALA A 57 17.28 9.31 14.46
CA ALA A 57 16.39 9.33 13.31
C ALA A 57 17.17 9.45 11.98
N THR A 58 16.76 8.68 10.97
CA THR A 58 17.43 8.68 9.66
C THR A 58 17.27 10.05 8.97
N SER A 59 18.36 10.77 8.76
CA SER A 59 18.35 12.03 8.03
C SER A 59 18.19 11.78 6.52
N LYS A 60 16.95 11.69 5.99
CA LYS A 60 16.77 11.89 4.55
C LYS A 60 17.25 13.31 4.21
N ARG A 61 18.24 13.42 3.30
CA ARG A 61 18.88 14.69 2.89
C ARG A 61 17.83 15.77 2.60
N TYR A 62 17.99 16.88 3.31
CA TYR A 62 17.06 18.00 3.46
C TYR A 62 16.66 18.69 2.13
N ARG A 63 15.44 18.45 1.65
CA ARG A 63 14.64 19.49 0.95
C ARG A 63 13.91 20.41 1.95
N PHE A 64 13.61 19.87 3.13
CA PHE A 64 12.91 20.56 4.21
C PHE A 64 13.61 21.84 4.70
N SER A 65 14.95 21.88 4.69
CA SER A 65 15.72 23.04 5.15
C SER A 65 15.55 24.26 4.25
N PHE A 66 15.21 24.11 2.97
CA PHE A 66 15.06 25.24 2.06
C PHE A 66 13.65 25.83 2.14
N VAL A 67 12.62 24.97 2.19
CA VAL A 67 11.22 25.43 2.22
C VAL A 67 10.81 25.99 3.58
N ALA A 68 11.28 25.41 4.69
CA ALA A 68 11.09 26.00 6.01
C ALA A 68 11.75 27.39 6.11
N LEU A 69 12.93 27.55 5.50
CA LEU A 69 13.62 28.85 5.41
C LEU A 69 12.84 29.84 4.53
N CYS A 70 12.28 29.40 3.41
CA CYS A 70 11.41 30.21 2.55
C CYS A 70 10.12 30.63 3.26
N PHE A 71 9.47 29.74 4.03
CA PHE A 71 8.29 30.06 4.84
C PHE A 71 8.61 31.16 5.88
N CYS A 72 9.78 31.07 6.52
CA CYS A 72 10.29 32.11 7.43
C CYS A 72 10.59 33.44 6.73
N LEU A 73 11.18 33.38 5.52
CA LEU A 73 11.55 34.57 4.73
C LEU A 73 10.32 35.29 4.17
N VAL A 74 9.33 34.56 3.65
CA VAL A 74 8.07 35.14 3.14
C VAL A 74 7.33 35.86 4.27
N PHE A 75 7.29 35.29 5.48
CA PHE A 75 6.73 35.95 6.65
C PHE A 75 7.46 37.27 6.98
N PHE A 76 8.79 37.24 7.02
CA PHE A 76 9.61 38.43 7.31
C PHE A 76 9.38 39.56 6.29
N PHE A 77 9.19 39.22 5.01
CA PHE A 77 8.98 40.22 3.95
C PHE A 77 7.53 40.72 3.85
N ASN A 78 6.51 39.88 4.05
CA ASN A 78 5.10 40.30 3.91
C ASN A 78 4.65 41.22 5.05
N ASP A 79 5.11 40.97 6.27
CA ASP A 79 4.79 41.81 7.44
C ASP A 79 5.48 43.19 7.35
N HIS A 80 6.70 43.22 6.79
CA HIS A 80 7.45 44.47 6.62
C HIS A 80 6.93 45.35 5.47
N LEU A 81 6.29 44.76 4.45
CA LEU A 81 5.79 45.48 3.26
C LEU A 81 4.33 45.92 3.35
N LYS A 82 3.47 45.24 4.13
CA LYS A 82 2.02 45.56 4.19
C LYS A 82 1.62 46.59 5.24
N GLY A 83 2.56 47.13 6.04
CA GLY A 83 2.32 48.31 6.90
C GLY A 83 1.11 48.21 7.83
N THR A 84 0.69 47.01 8.21
CA THR A 84 -0.57 46.75 8.92
C THR A 84 -0.35 45.82 10.11
N SER A 85 0.39 46.28 11.11
CA SER A 85 0.05 46.11 12.54
C SER A 85 1.17 46.61 13.44
N ASN A 86 0.81 47.02 14.67
CA ASN A 86 1.72 47.45 15.74
C ASN A 86 2.54 46.27 16.33
N PHE A 87 3.27 45.52 15.50
CA PHE A 87 4.28 44.57 15.98
C PHE A 87 5.62 45.29 16.09
N HIS A 88 6.08 45.54 17.32
CA HIS A 88 7.38 46.14 17.56
C HIS A 88 8.49 45.22 17.02
N CYS A 89 9.46 45.80 16.29
CA CYS A 89 10.62 45.12 15.68
C CYS A 89 11.34 44.10 16.60
N GLU A 90 11.34 44.32 17.91
CA GLU A 90 11.89 43.39 18.90
C GLU A 90 11.11 42.06 19.03
N GLN A 91 9.77 42.06 18.87
CA GLN A 91 8.95 40.85 18.90
C GLN A 91 9.13 40.01 17.62
N SER A 92 9.34 40.63 16.47
CA SER A 92 9.58 39.94 15.20
C SER A 92 10.94 39.22 15.17
N ILE A 93 11.98 39.84 15.76
CA ILE A 93 13.30 39.21 15.94
C ILE A 93 13.23 38.09 16.99
N ALA A 94 12.51 38.31 18.10
CA ALA A 94 12.27 37.27 19.10
C ALA A 94 11.51 36.07 18.53
N PHE A 95 10.52 36.30 17.66
CA PHE A 95 9.76 35.26 16.97
C PHE A 95 10.63 34.46 15.98
N LEU A 96 11.49 35.14 15.21
CA LEU A 96 12.45 34.48 14.33
C LEU A 96 13.44 33.62 15.13
N MET A 97 13.94 34.13 16.26
CA MET A 97 14.79 33.39 17.19
C MET A 97 14.07 32.17 17.78
N VAL A 98 12.81 32.31 18.21
CA VAL A 98 12.00 31.20 18.73
C VAL A 98 11.78 30.14 17.65
N LEU A 99 11.56 30.52 16.38
CA LEU A 99 11.40 29.55 15.29
C LEU A 99 12.71 28.82 14.95
N PHE A 100 13.84 29.54 14.92
CA PHE A 100 15.17 28.95 14.72
C PHE A 100 15.57 28.02 15.88
N LEU A 101 15.19 28.35 17.11
CA LEU A 101 15.48 27.55 18.31
C LEU A 101 14.57 26.30 18.41
N ASN A 102 13.34 26.35 17.89
CA ASN A 102 12.43 25.20 17.83
C ASN A 102 12.62 24.31 16.58
N PHE A 103 13.50 24.70 15.65
CA PHE A 103 13.77 24.01 14.39
C PHE A 103 14.06 22.49 14.52
N PRO A 104 14.77 21.99 15.56
CA PRO A 104 14.98 20.55 15.75
C PRO A 104 13.68 19.80 16.10
N SER A 105 12.87 20.34 17.02
CA SER A 105 11.57 19.77 17.40
C SER A 105 10.56 19.76 16.24
N CYS A 106 10.63 20.76 15.36
CA CYS A 106 9.84 20.83 14.13
C CYS A 106 10.23 19.72 13.13
N LEU A 107 11.50 19.31 13.12
CA LEU A 107 11.99 18.25 12.25
C LEU A 107 11.41 16.88 12.67
N SER A 108 11.37 16.59 13.98
CA SER A 108 10.90 15.29 14.47
C SER A 108 9.39 15.08 14.29
N THR A 109 8.55 16.09 14.52
CA THR A 109 7.08 15.97 14.28
C THR A 109 6.78 15.65 12.83
N GLY A 110 7.38 16.41 11.90
CA GLY A 110 7.18 16.22 10.47
C GLY A 110 7.63 14.84 9.98
N GLN A 111 8.71 14.29 10.56
CA GLN A 111 9.17 12.93 10.23
C GLN A 111 8.20 11.85 10.72
N ILE A 112 7.60 12.00 11.90
CA ILE A 112 6.58 11.07 12.41
C ILE A 112 5.40 11.00 11.43
N PHE A 113 4.86 12.16 11.00
CA PHE A 113 3.74 12.18 10.07
C PHE A 113 4.11 11.71 8.67
N ARG A 114 5.31 12.03 8.18
CA ARG A 114 5.83 11.46 6.92
C ARG A 114 5.84 9.94 6.97
N MET A 115 6.43 9.37 8.02
CA MET A 115 6.52 7.92 8.17
C MET A 115 5.12 7.31 8.28
N PHE A 116 4.22 7.96 9.02
CA PHE A 116 2.86 7.49 9.18
C PHE A 116 2.08 7.46 7.86
N VAL A 117 2.15 8.55 7.08
CA VAL A 117 1.53 8.67 5.75
C VAL A 117 2.12 7.68 4.76
N HIS A 118 3.45 7.48 4.82
CA HIS A 118 4.14 6.49 4.01
C HIS A 118 3.70 5.06 4.32
N MET A 119 3.57 4.73 5.61
CA MET A 119 3.14 3.40 6.08
C MET A 119 1.66 3.14 5.78
N SER A 120 0.79 4.14 5.92
CA SER A 120 -0.64 4.02 5.66
C SER A 120 -0.98 4.02 4.17
N ARG A 121 -0.06 4.46 3.30
CA ARG A 121 -0.29 4.67 1.86
C ARG A 121 -1.48 5.59 1.58
N ALA A 122 -1.68 6.57 2.46
CA ALA A 122 -2.77 7.52 2.35
C ALA A 122 -2.68 8.33 1.04
N ARG A 123 -3.85 8.68 0.49
CA ARG A 123 -4.00 9.54 -0.69
C ARG A 123 -4.82 10.78 -0.38
N LYS A 124 -5.87 10.63 0.43
CA LYS A 124 -6.71 11.75 0.90
C LYS A 124 -6.55 11.93 2.40
N ILE A 125 -6.14 13.14 2.80
CA ILE A 125 -5.93 13.49 4.21
C ILE A 125 -6.78 14.70 4.57
N LEU A 126 -7.51 14.60 5.69
CA LEU A 126 -8.22 15.72 6.30
C LEU A 126 -7.44 16.21 7.51
N LEU A 127 -7.22 17.52 7.61
CA LEU A 127 -6.60 18.16 8.76
C LEU A 127 -7.62 19.10 9.41
N ILE A 128 -7.89 18.89 10.69
CA ILE A 128 -8.85 19.66 11.47
C ILE A 128 -8.12 20.39 12.59
N GLY A 129 -8.07 21.72 12.51
CA GLY A 129 -7.45 22.58 13.53
C GLY A 129 -6.10 23.13 13.10
N LYS A 130 -5.24 23.46 14.08
CA LYS A 130 -4.00 24.21 13.86
C LYS A 130 -2.78 23.28 13.81
N LEU A 131 -2.70 22.46 12.76
CA LEU A 131 -1.44 21.78 12.45
C LEU A 131 -0.39 22.82 12.05
N LYS A 132 0.82 22.77 12.62
CA LYS A 132 1.88 23.71 12.23
C LYS A 132 2.18 23.54 10.73
N GLY A 133 2.19 24.64 9.96
CA GLY A 133 2.23 24.60 8.49
C GLY A 133 3.37 23.78 7.88
N TYR A 134 4.52 23.70 8.53
CA TYR A 134 5.64 22.85 8.07
C TYR A 134 5.32 21.34 8.13
N SER A 135 4.46 20.90 9.06
CA SER A 135 4.04 19.50 9.18
C SER A 135 3.08 19.13 8.06
N ILE A 136 2.19 20.05 7.68
CA ILE A 136 1.29 19.90 6.52
C ILE A 136 2.10 19.72 5.25
N LEU A 137 3.15 20.52 5.07
CA LEU A 137 4.01 20.40 3.91
C LEU A 137 4.81 19.09 3.90
N ALA A 138 5.33 18.67 5.06
CA ALA A 138 6.02 17.39 5.20
C ALA A 138 5.12 16.21 4.77
N ILE A 139 3.83 16.27 5.14
CA ILE A 139 2.82 15.29 4.73
C ILE A 139 2.60 15.35 3.21
N ALA A 140 2.50 16.54 2.62
CA ALA A 140 2.28 16.73 1.18
C ALA A 140 3.42 16.14 0.32
N GLU A 141 4.66 16.24 0.78
CA GLU A 141 5.84 15.67 0.10
C GLU A 141 5.82 14.13 0.02
N GLU A 142 5.18 13.44 0.97
CA GLU A 142 5.09 11.97 0.97
C GLU A 142 3.84 11.44 0.25
N LEU A 143 2.82 12.28 0.06
CA LEU A 143 1.65 11.89 -0.72
C LEU A 143 2.05 11.65 -2.20
N PRO A 144 1.38 10.69 -2.88
CA PRO A 144 1.54 10.53 -4.32
C PRO A 144 1.17 11.81 -5.08
N GLU A 145 1.57 11.93 -6.34
CA GLU A 145 1.32 13.12 -7.17
C GLU A 145 -0.16 13.53 -7.22
N ASP A 146 -1.07 12.57 -7.14
CA ASP A 146 -2.52 12.80 -7.15
C ASP A 146 -3.16 12.78 -5.75
N GLY A 147 -2.35 12.78 -4.70
CA GLY A 147 -2.80 12.91 -3.31
C GLY A 147 -3.30 14.31 -2.99
N LYS A 148 -4.23 14.40 -2.04
CA LYS A 148 -4.88 15.65 -1.62
C LYS A 148 -4.92 15.78 -0.10
N ILE A 149 -4.65 16.99 0.38
CA ILE A 149 -4.78 17.40 1.77
C ILE A 149 -5.86 18.48 1.85
N PHE A 150 -6.84 18.26 2.71
CA PHE A 150 -7.90 19.21 3.01
C PHE A 150 -7.64 19.79 4.39
N ALA A 151 -7.17 21.02 4.45
CA ALA A 151 -6.83 21.70 5.70
C ALA A 151 -7.95 22.64 6.12
N CYS A 152 -8.63 22.32 7.22
CA CYS A 152 -9.72 23.10 7.79
C CYS A 152 -9.19 23.92 8.97
N ALA A 153 -9.29 25.24 8.89
CA ALA A 153 -8.85 26.14 9.96
C ALA A 153 -9.85 27.27 10.19
N GLU A 154 -10.11 27.61 11.44
CA GLU A 154 -11.01 28.72 11.81
C GLU A 154 -10.43 30.10 11.44
N ALA A 155 -9.10 30.19 11.34
CA ALA A 155 -8.40 31.41 10.94
C ALA A 155 -7.26 31.10 9.98
N PRO A 156 -6.84 32.06 9.13
CA PRO A 156 -5.68 31.87 8.27
C PRO A 156 -4.41 31.58 9.08
N TYR A 157 -3.54 30.74 8.54
CA TYR A 157 -2.24 30.50 9.15
C TYR A 157 -1.38 31.77 9.06
N LEU A 158 -0.89 32.23 10.22
CA LEU A 158 0.05 33.37 10.33
C LEU A 158 -0.48 34.70 9.73
N GLY A 159 -1.80 34.88 9.59
CA GLY A 159 -2.40 36.14 9.14
C GLY A 159 -2.26 36.46 7.64
N VAL A 160 -1.72 35.54 6.84
CA VAL A 160 -1.65 35.60 5.37
C VAL A 160 -2.59 34.55 4.76
N ASN A 161 -2.91 34.68 3.46
CA ASN A 161 -3.66 33.64 2.75
C ASN A 161 -2.86 32.33 2.80
N SER A 162 -3.35 31.36 3.58
CA SER A 162 -2.66 30.11 3.91
C SER A 162 -2.14 29.35 2.69
N GLN A 163 -2.82 29.47 1.54
CA GLN A 163 -2.44 28.82 0.29
C GLN A 163 -1.15 29.40 -0.31
N GLU A 164 -0.97 30.72 -0.27
CA GLU A 164 0.20 31.41 -0.85
C GLU A 164 1.52 30.94 -0.23
N ALA A 165 1.46 30.56 1.06
CA ALA A 165 2.62 30.05 1.77
C ALA A 165 2.98 28.62 1.33
N PHE A 166 1.99 27.79 0.99
CA PHE A 166 2.21 26.42 0.49
C PHE A 166 2.66 26.39 -0.97
N ASP A 167 2.20 27.34 -1.80
CA ASP A 167 2.54 27.43 -3.23
C ASP A 167 4.05 27.67 -3.48
N CYS A 168 4.81 28.02 -2.44
CA CYS A 168 6.27 28.06 -2.47
C CYS A 168 6.93 26.67 -2.63
N SER A 169 6.17 25.58 -2.48
CA SER A 169 6.61 24.21 -2.72
C SER A 169 5.96 23.62 -3.96
N SER A 170 6.70 22.74 -4.67
CA SER A 170 6.15 21.94 -5.78
C SER A 170 4.95 21.09 -5.37
N ASP A 171 4.87 20.73 -4.09
CA ASP A 171 3.83 19.90 -3.50
C ASP A 171 2.69 20.71 -2.86
N GLY A 172 2.80 22.04 -2.84
CA GLY A 172 1.75 22.94 -2.33
C GLY A 172 0.41 22.79 -3.03
N LYS A 173 0.44 22.45 -4.33
CA LYS A 173 -0.73 22.13 -5.16
C LYS A 173 -1.60 20.97 -4.61
N LYS A 174 -1.03 20.11 -3.74
CA LYS A 174 -1.76 19.00 -3.10
C LYS A 174 -2.59 19.47 -1.91
N ILE A 175 -2.34 20.67 -1.40
CA ILE A 175 -2.98 21.23 -0.22
C ILE A 175 -4.10 22.16 -0.66
N SER A 176 -5.30 21.93 -0.12
CA SER A 176 -6.46 22.81 -0.22
C SER A 176 -6.81 23.31 1.17
N THR A 177 -6.66 24.62 1.40
CA THR A 177 -7.03 25.24 2.68
C THR A 177 -8.44 25.82 2.61
N ARG A 178 -9.33 25.40 3.51
CA ARG A 178 -10.65 26.00 3.72
C ARG A 178 -10.62 26.76 5.04
N VAL A 179 -10.71 28.09 4.97
CA VAL A 179 -10.74 28.98 6.14
C VAL A 179 -12.18 29.38 6.44
N GLY A 180 -12.64 29.12 7.65
CA GLY A 180 -14.00 29.37 8.09
C GLY A 180 -14.40 28.45 9.24
N PRO A 181 -15.67 28.45 9.67
CA PRO A 181 -16.15 27.51 10.67
C PRO A 181 -15.86 26.07 10.23
N VAL A 182 -15.15 25.32 11.08
CA VAL A 182 -14.75 23.94 10.77
C VAL A 182 -15.99 23.05 10.57
N ALA A 183 -17.06 23.27 11.34
CA ALA A 183 -18.31 22.54 11.21
C ALA A 183 -18.89 22.65 9.79
N ASP A 184 -19.05 23.85 9.26
CA ASP A 184 -19.54 24.10 7.89
C ASP A 184 -18.67 23.42 6.83
N THR A 185 -17.36 23.38 7.06
CA THR A 185 -16.42 22.71 6.17
C THR A 185 -16.62 21.19 6.19
N LEU A 186 -16.79 20.59 7.37
CA LEU A 186 -17.06 19.16 7.50
C LEU A 186 -18.43 18.79 6.91
N GLU A 187 -19.44 19.64 7.06
CA GLU A 187 -20.75 19.47 6.42
C GLU A 187 -20.65 19.53 4.90
N ALA A 188 -19.87 20.48 4.35
CA ALA A 188 -19.62 20.55 2.92
C ALA A 188 -18.89 19.30 2.40
N LEU A 189 -17.84 18.84 3.10
CA LEU A 189 -17.13 17.62 2.73
C LEU A 189 -18.03 16.38 2.79
N HIS A 190 -18.91 16.29 3.79
CA HIS A 190 -19.91 15.23 3.86
C HIS A 190 -20.92 15.30 2.71
N ALA A 191 -21.40 16.50 2.36
CA ALA A 191 -22.32 16.72 1.25
C ALA A 191 -21.67 16.43 -0.12
N GLU A 192 -20.35 16.59 -0.22
CA GLU A 192 -19.52 16.21 -1.39
C GLU A 192 -19.22 14.69 -1.43
N ASP A 193 -19.69 13.89 -0.45
CA ASP A 193 -19.40 12.46 -0.28
C ASP A 193 -17.88 12.17 -0.24
N GLU A 194 -17.13 13.05 0.44
CA GLU A 194 -15.69 12.90 0.60
C GLU A 194 -15.33 11.89 1.70
N HIS A 195 -14.27 11.12 1.47
CA HIS A 195 -13.74 10.11 2.38
C HIS A 195 -12.22 10.24 2.52
N PHE A 196 -11.69 9.98 3.70
CA PHE A 196 -10.29 10.22 4.04
C PHE A 196 -9.59 8.96 4.56
N ASP A 197 -8.33 8.80 4.14
CA ASP A 197 -7.44 7.71 4.56
C ASP A 197 -6.74 8.02 5.89
N ILE A 198 -6.53 9.30 6.16
CA ILE A 198 -6.10 9.81 7.47
C ILE A 198 -6.89 11.07 7.81
N VAL A 199 -7.34 11.18 9.06
CA VAL A 199 -7.88 12.43 9.62
C VAL A 199 -6.99 12.87 10.78
N PHE A 200 -6.41 14.06 10.69
CA PHE A 200 -5.71 14.69 11.80
C PHE A 200 -6.65 15.63 12.56
N ILE A 201 -6.63 15.55 13.88
CA ILE A 201 -7.40 16.41 14.77
C ILE A 201 -6.45 17.00 15.81
N ASP A 202 -6.40 18.33 15.90
CA ASP A 202 -5.72 19.01 16.99
C ASP A 202 -6.60 18.97 18.26
N ALA A 203 -6.13 18.31 19.33
CA ALA A 203 -6.87 18.22 20.57
C ALA A 203 -6.97 19.56 21.31
N ASP A 204 -6.06 20.52 21.06
CA ASP A 204 -6.06 21.86 21.68
C ASP A 204 -7.11 22.79 21.04
N GLN A 205 -8.23 22.20 20.60
CA GLN A 205 -9.40 22.88 20.07
C GLN A 205 -10.58 22.62 20.99
N ARG A 206 -11.31 23.68 21.37
CA ARG A 206 -12.49 23.58 22.27
C ARG A 206 -13.55 22.59 21.77
N ASN A 207 -13.64 22.44 20.45
CA ASN A 207 -14.65 21.65 19.75
C ASN A 207 -14.15 20.27 19.27
N ALA A 208 -12.95 19.83 19.66
CA ALA A 208 -12.34 18.60 19.15
C ALA A 208 -13.23 17.34 19.31
N VAL A 209 -14.02 17.27 20.38
CA VAL A 209 -15.00 16.18 20.61
C VAL A 209 -16.07 16.14 19.52
N GLN A 210 -16.58 17.30 19.12
CA GLN A 210 -17.61 17.40 18.08
C GLN A 210 -17.02 17.03 16.72
N TYR A 211 -15.79 17.48 16.43
CA TYR A 211 -15.11 17.13 15.18
C TYR A 211 -14.84 15.62 15.07
N TYR A 212 -14.34 15.00 16.14
CA TYR A 212 -14.17 13.54 16.20
C TYR A 212 -15.49 12.81 15.97
N SER A 213 -16.55 13.21 16.68
CA SER A 213 -17.87 12.57 16.57
C SER A 213 -18.43 12.71 15.16
N PHE A 214 -18.35 13.91 14.57
CA PHE A 214 -18.82 14.19 13.22
C PHE A 214 -18.11 13.31 12.16
N VAL A 215 -16.79 13.18 12.25
CA VAL A 215 -15.99 12.34 11.35
C VAL A 215 -16.43 10.87 11.44
N MET A 216 -16.70 10.38 12.65
CA MET A 216 -17.10 9.00 12.89
C MET A 216 -18.54 8.71 12.45
N ASP A 217 -19.46 9.63 12.73
CA ASP A 217 -20.91 9.50 12.51
C ASP A 217 -21.31 9.71 11.03
N ASN A 218 -20.57 10.57 10.31
CA ASN A 218 -20.85 10.90 8.91
C ASN A 218 -19.94 10.17 7.91
N HIS A 219 -19.28 9.09 8.37
CA HIS A 219 -18.45 8.21 7.54
C HIS A 219 -17.30 8.89 6.78
N LEU A 220 -16.83 10.08 7.21
CA LEU A 220 -15.69 10.75 6.58
C LEU A 220 -14.37 9.96 6.69
N LEU A 221 -14.28 9.01 7.63
CA LEU A 221 -13.16 8.09 7.78
C LEU A 221 -13.44 6.76 7.06
N SER A 222 -12.61 6.44 6.06
CA SER A 222 -12.63 5.14 5.35
C SER A 222 -12.47 3.95 6.31
N MET A 223 -12.91 2.76 5.90
CA MET A 223 -12.97 1.59 6.81
C MET A 223 -11.62 1.18 7.42
N ASP A 224 -10.54 1.25 6.65
CA ASP A 224 -9.20 0.85 7.09
C ASP A 224 -8.29 2.08 7.39
N ALA A 225 -8.90 3.27 7.50
CA ALA A 225 -8.21 4.54 7.74
C ALA A 225 -7.93 4.79 9.23
N VAL A 226 -7.09 5.79 9.50
CA VAL A 226 -6.65 6.14 10.86
C VAL A 226 -6.97 7.60 11.19
N ILE A 227 -7.46 7.85 12.41
CA ILE A 227 -7.52 9.19 12.99
C ILE A 227 -6.26 9.38 13.85
N CYS A 228 -5.57 10.48 13.61
CA CYS A 228 -4.43 10.96 14.38
C CYS A 228 -4.86 12.17 15.21
N VAL A 229 -4.87 12.05 16.53
CA VAL A 229 -5.20 13.17 17.41
C VAL A 229 -3.92 13.67 18.07
N GLU A 230 -3.54 14.92 17.78
CA GLU A 230 -2.35 15.57 18.33
C GLU A 230 -2.64 16.29 19.64
N ASN A 231 -1.61 16.56 20.44
CA ASN A 231 -1.68 17.29 21.72
C ASN A 231 -2.52 16.60 22.80
N THR A 232 -2.71 15.27 22.70
CA THR A 232 -3.60 14.52 23.59
C THR A 232 -3.11 14.41 25.03
N LEU A 233 -1.84 14.72 25.29
CA LEU A 233 -1.26 14.76 26.62
C LEU A 233 -1.03 16.19 27.16
N MET A 234 -1.17 17.24 26.34
CA MET A 234 -0.91 18.65 26.72
C MET A 234 0.35 18.81 27.57
N LYS A 235 1.50 18.30 27.10
CA LYS A 235 2.79 18.31 27.82
C LYS A 235 2.74 17.63 29.21
N GLY A 236 1.84 16.66 29.38
CA GLY A 236 1.60 15.93 30.63
C GLY A 236 0.57 16.56 31.58
N GLN A 237 -0.01 17.71 31.23
CA GLN A 237 -0.96 18.38 32.12
C GLN A 237 -2.28 17.61 32.27
N VAL A 238 -2.63 16.73 31.32
CA VAL A 238 -3.89 15.98 31.33
C VAL A 238 -4.02 14.97 32.48
N TYR A 239 -2.96 14.63 33.20
CA TYR A 239 -3.05 13.71 34.35
C TYR A 239 -2.76 14.37 35.70
N LEU A 240 -2.53 15.69 35.74
CA LEU A 240 -2.33 16.43 36.99
C LEU A 240 -3.66 16.69 37.72
N GLU A 241 -3.77 16.43 39.02
CA GLU A 241 -5.06 16.47 39.73
C GLU A 241 -5.70 17.89 39.79
N ASN A 242 -4.88 18.95 39.89
CA ASN A 242 -5.34 20.34 40.13
C ASN A 242 -5.07 21.28 38.94
N VAL A 243 -5.74 21.07 37.81
CA VAL A 243 -5.62 21.93 36.62
C VAL A 243 -6.91 22.71 36.39
N SER A 244 -6.83 24.05 36.37
CA SER A 244 -7.94 24.95 36.05
C SER A 244 -7.99 25.38 34.57
N ASN A 245 -7.00 24.97 33.77
CA ASN A 245 -6.94 25.32 32.35
C ASN A 245 -8.05 24.59 31.57
N GLU A 246 -8.99 25.36 31.01
CA GLU A 246 -10.14 24.85 30.26
C GLU A 246 -9.73 23.97 29.06
N ASN A 247 -8.63 24.29 28.37
CA ASN A 247 -8.17 23.48 27.24
C ASN A 247 -7.70 22.10 27.70
N VAL A 248 -6.98 22.02 28.83
CA VAL A 248 -6.53 20.74 29.40
C VAL A 248 -7.74 19.88 29.80
N LEU A 249 -8.79 20.50 30.35
CA LEU A 249 -10.04 19.81 30.68
C LEU A 249 -10.78 19.34 29.42
N ALA A 250 -10.76 20.13 28.34
CA ALA A 250 -11.33 19.72 27.05
C ALA A 250 -10.60 18.51 26.44
N VAL A 251 -9.25 18.48 26.51
CA VAL A 251 -8.45 17.34 26.05
C VAL A 251 -8.73 16.09 26.89
N ARG A 252 -8.86 16.21 28.22
CA ARG A 252 -9.27 15.07 29.08
C ARG A 252 -10.61 14.50 28.65
N LYS A 253 -11.59 15.38 28.38
CA LYS A 253 -12.90 14.97 27.90
C LYS A 253 -12.81 14.24 26.57
N LEU A 254 -12.02 14.75 25.62
CA LEU A 254 -11.77 14.09 24.34
C LEU A 254 -11.17 12.69 24.51
N ASN A 255 -10.11 12.56 25.31
CA ASN A 255 -9.48 11.26 25.59
C ASN A 255 -10.48 10.27 26.21
N SER A 256 -11.33 10.73 27.13
CA SER A 256 -12.36 9.89 27.76
C SER A 256 -13.44 9.45 26.77
N VAL A 257 -13.86 10.34 25.86
CA VAL A 257 -14.84 10.02 24.81
C VAL A 257 -14.30 8.95 23.88
N ILE A 258 -13.09 9.14 23.35
CA ILE A 258 -12.46 8.17 22.44
C ILE A 258 -12.23 6.82 23.14
N ASN A 259 -11.79 6.85 24.40
CA ASN A 259 -11.56 5.62 25.17
C ASN A 259 -12.85 4.82 25.44
N SER A 260 -13.99 5.50 25.46
CA SER A 260 -15.29 4.87 25.73
C SER A 260 -16.07 4.55 24.45
N ASP A 261 -15.53 4.89 23.27
CA ASP A 261 -16.20 4.65 21.99
C ASP A 261 -15.97 3.19 21.55
N PRO A 262 -17.02 2.34 21.52
CA PRO A 262 -16.88 0.92 21.18
C PRO A 262 -16.55 0.68 19.70
N ARG A 263 -16.64 1.71 18.85
CA ARG A 263 -16.40 1.62 17.40
C ARG A 263 -14.92 1.69 17.05
N VAL A 264 -14.05 2.00 18.01
CA VAL A 264 -12.63 2.24 17.77
C VAL A 264 -11.74 1.45 18.71
N GLU A 265 -10.49 1.32 18.30
CA GLU A 265 -9.38 1.00 19.19
C GLU A 265 -8.31 2.07 19.05
N GLN A 266 -7.60 2.36 20.14
CA GLN A 266 -6.60 3.42 20.16
C GLN A 266 -5.33 3.03 20.90
N VAL A 267 -4.23 3.64 20.49
CA VAL A 267 -2.97 3.68 21.25
C VAL A 267 -2.53 5.14 21.36
N ILE A 268 -2.10 5.54 22.55
CA ILE A 268 -1.54 6.87 22.79
C ILE A 268 -0.02 6.77 22.86
N LEU A 269 0.66 7.47 21.96
CA LEU A 269 2.11 7.57 21.94
C LEU A 269 2.55 8.80 22.75
N PRO A 270 3.40 8.66 23.77
CA PRO A 270 3.92 9.78 24.56
C PRO A 270 5.04 10.54 23.83
N VAL A 271 4.88 10.71 22.52
CA VAL A 271 5.78 11.54 21.71
C VAL A 271 5.29 12.98 21.79
N GLN A 272 6.22 13.90 22.05
CA GLN A 272 5.95 15.34 22.14
C GLN A 272 4.87 15.69 23.19
N SER A 273 3.73 16.25 22.73
CA SER A 273 2.57 16.58 23.57
C SER A 273 1.47 15.52 23.51
N GLY A 274 1.78 14.32 23.01
CA GLY A 274 0.84 13.19 22.88
C GLY A 274 0.27 13.06 21.47
N LEU A 275 0.30 11.84 20.93
CA LEU A 275 -0.33 11.48 19.66
C LEU A 275 -1.18 10.23 19.86
N SER A 276 -2.50 10.35 19.73
CA SER A 276 -3.40 9.19 19.72
C SER A 276 -3.59 8.70 18.29
N LEU A 277 -3.31 7.41 18.07
CA LEU A 277 -3.60 6.71 16.82
C LEU A 277 -4.85 5.87 17.03
N ILE A 278 -5.89 6.13 16.24
CA ILE A 278 -7.23 5.57 16.41
C ILE A 278 -7.66 4.94 15.10
N ARG A 279 -8.06 3.67 15.11
CA ARG A 279 -8.68 3.02 13.95
C ARG A 279 -10.04 2.48 14.29
N ARG A 280 -10.88 2.25 13.28
CA ARG A 280 -12.14 1.52 13.50
C ARG A 280 -11.81 0.12 14.03
N SER A 281 -12.48 -0.23 15.13
CA SER A 281 -12.44 -1.58 15.67
C SER A 281 -13.13 -2.51 14.66
N PRO A 282 -12.57 -3.68 14.34
CA PRO A 282 -13.29 -4.69 13.59
C PRO A 282 -14.58 -5.00 14.35
N VAL A 283 -15.74 -4.87 13.70
CA VAL A 283 -17.02 -5.12 14.35
C VAL A 283 -16.97 -6.50 15.01
N PRO A 284 -17.12 -6.60 16.34
CA PRO A 284 -17.18 -7.89 17.02
C PRO A 284 -18.27 -8.74 16.35
N PRO A 285 -18.04 -10.05 16.14
CA PRO A 285 -19.04 -10.91 15.49
C PRO A 285 -20.41 -10.92 16.18
N ASP A 286 -20.45 -10.51 17.45
CA ASP A 286 -21.65 -10.46 18.29
C ASP A 286 -22.17 -9.02 18.54
N ALA A 287 -21.58 -8.01 17.89
CA ALA A 287 -22.03 -6.63 18.05
C ALA A 287 -23.46 -6.45 17.51
N VAL A 288 -24.40 -6.25 18.43
CA VAL A 288 -25.75 -5.81 18.11
C VAL A 288 -25.67 -4.32 17.79
N ILE A 289 -25.58 -3.99 16.49
CA ILE A 289 -25.80 -2.63 16.05
C ILE A 289 -27.30 -2.37 16.21
N GLU A 290 -27.68 -1.54 17.17
CA GLU A 290 -29.04 -1.02 17.34
C GLU A 290 -29.42 -0.09 16.17
N SER A 291 -29.49 -0.64 14.96
CA SER A 291 -30.16 0.00 13.83
C SER A 291 -31.48 -0.73 13.62
N LYS A 292 -32.56 0.02 13.35
CA LYS A 292 -33.93 -0.49 13.13
C LYS A 292 -34.09 -1.42 11.90
N LYS A 293 -33.01 -2.00 11.36
CA LYS A 293 -33.00 -2.99 10.30
C LYS A 293 -31.99 -4.08 10.66
N GLU A 294 -32.42 -5.34 10.68
CA GLU A 294 -31.53 -6.50 10.80
C GLU A 294 -30.40 -6.40 9.75
N VAL A 295 -29.16 -6.24 10.20
CA VAL A 295 -27.99 -6.34 9.32
C VAL A 295 -27.80 -7.81 8.99
N VAL A 296 -27.88 -8.15 7.70
CA VAL A 296 -27.74 -9.51 7.20
C VAL A 296 -26.37 -10.05 7.59
N ARG A 297 -26.33 -11.20 8.28
CA ARG A 297 -25.11 -11.81 8.83
C ARG A 297 -24.45 -12.83 7.90
N ASP A 298 -24.74 -12.77 6.60
CA ASP A 298 -24.24 -13.76 5.66
C ASP A 298 -22.80 -13.45 5.17
N ASP A 299 -22.24 -14.44 4.48
CA ASP A 299 -20.91 -14.35 3.84
C ASP A 299 -20.84 -13.29 2.73
N VAL A 300 -21.99 -12.78 2.24
CA VAL A 300 -22.00 -11.70 1.25
C VAL A 300 -21.66 -10.37 1.93
N PHE A 301 -22.23 -10.12 3.11
CA PHE A 301 -21.95 -8.91 3.88
C PHE A 301 -20.57 -8.95 4.55
N TRP A 302 -20.24 -10.04 5.25
CA TRP A 302 -18.98 -10.15 6.02
C TRP A 302 -17.80 -10.69 5.23
N GLY A 303 -18.04 -11.23 4.04
CA GLY A 303 -17.05 -11.98 3.27
C GLY A 303 -17.01 -13.47 3.65
N CYS A 304 -16.71 -14.32 2.67
CA CYS A 304 -16.63 -15.77 2.87
C CYS A 304 -15.50 -16.11 3.85
N ASN A 305 -15.81 -16.87 4.90
CA ASN A 305 -14.88 -17.13 6.01
C ASN A 305 -14.30 -15.83 6.61
N ARG A 306 -15.10 -14.75 6.65
CA ARG A 306 -14.71 -13.40 7.10
C ARG A 306 -13.55 -12.78 6.31
N ARG A 307 -13.32 -13.25 5.09
CA ARG A 307 -12.36 -12.65 4.16
C ARG A 307 -13.07 -11.88 3.07
N ARG A 308 -12.74 -10.60 2.94
CA ARG A 308 -13.25 -9.71 1.89
C ARG A 308 -12.73 -10.15 0.53
N ILE A 309 -13.38 -9.74 -0.56
CA ILE A 309 -13.03 -10.18 -1.92
C ILE A 309 -11.54 -10.02 -2.27
N LEU A 310 -10.90 -8.91 -1.89
CA LEU A 310 -9.48 -8.69 -2.17
C LEU A 310 -8.56 -9.60 -1.34
N GLU A 311 -8.96 -9.94 -0.11
CA GLU A 311 -8.23 -10.89 0.73
C GLU A 311 -8.33 -12.31 0.17
N ARG A 312 -9.49 -12.66 -0.40
CA ARG A 312 -9.72 -13.94 -1.08
C ARG A 312 -8.90 -14.10 -2.37
N LEU A 313 -8.34 -13.01 -2.91
CA LEU A 313 -7.40 -13.05 -4.04
C LEU A 313 -5.94 -13.26 -3.59
N ARG A 314 -5.64 -13.17 -2.29
CA ARG A 314 -4.28 -13.39 -1.77
C ARG A 314 -3.91 -14.87 -1.83
N LEU A 315 -2.61 -15.11 -2.04
CA LEU A 315 -1.99 -16.43 -2.20
C LEU A 315 -0.91 -16.69 -1.14
N ASP A 316 -1.01 -16.02 0.02
CA ASP A 316 -0.05 -16.18 1.11
C ASP A 316 0.10 -17.66 1.50
N GLY A 317 1.35 -18.09 1.63
CA GLY A 317 1.68 -19.47 1.98
C GLY A 317 1.50 -20.47 0.84
N ARG A 318 0.93 -20.08 -0.31
CA ARG A 318 0.82 -20.94 -1.49
C ARG A 318 2.16 -21.09 -2.20
N VAL A 319 2.28 -22.20 -2.92
CA VAL A 319 3.47 -22.57 -3.69
C VAL A 319 3.05 -22.72 -5.14
N ALA A 320 3.63 -21.91 -6.01
CA ALA A 320 3.35 -21.91 -7.43
C ALA A 320 4.59 -22.27 -8.23
N TYR A 321 4.40 -22.87 -9.40
CA TYR A 321 5.41 -22.82 -10.46
C TYR A 321 4.81 -22.24 -11.73
N VAL A 322 5.66 -21.63 -12.55
CA VAL A 322 5.30 -21.14 -13.88
C VAL A 322 6.34 -21.63 -14.89
N THR A 323 5.90 -22.36 -15.92
CA THR A 323 6.78 -22.79 -17.03
C THR A 323 6.87 -21.74 -18.13
N GLY A 324 8.04 -21.62 -18.77
CA GLY A 324 8.31 -20.54 -19.73
C GLY A 324 8.26 -19.16 -19.07
N ALA A 325 8.68 -19.07 -17.80
CA ALA A 325 8.57 -17.88 -16.97
C ALA A 325 9.72 -16.89 -17.10
N GLY A 326 10.74 -17.20 -17.89
CA GLY A 326 11.88 -16.31 -18.10
C GLY A 326 11.57 -15.07 -18.92
N GLN A 327 10.40 -14.97 -19.55
CA GLN A 327 10.01 -13.83 -20.39
C GLN A 327 8.49 -13.74 -20.61
N GLY A 328 8.03 -12.64 -21.23
CA GLY A 328 6.68 -12.48 -21.76
C GLY A 328 5.56 -12.75 -20.74
N ILE A 329 4.57 -13.55 -21.15
CA ILE A 329 3.40 -13.91 -20.32
C ILE A 329 3.81 -14.65 -19.06
N GLY A 330 4.73 -15.63 -19.17
CA GLY A 330 5.16 -16.41 -18.01
C GLY A 330 5.86 -15.56 -16.95
N ARG A 331 6.69 -14.59 -17.37
CA ARG A 331 7.27 -13.60 -16.45
C ARG A 331 6.17 -12.79 -15.75
N ALA A 332 5.17 -12.32 -16.49
CA ALA A 332 4.05 -11.56 -15.90
C ALA A 332 3.24 -12.40 -14.90
N PHE A 333 3.01 -13.69 -15.18
CA PHE A 333 2.37 -14.61 -14.25
C PHE A 333 3.20 -14.83 -12.99
N ALA A 334 4.52 -15.03 -13.12
CA ALA A 334 5.41 -15.19 -11.98
C ALA A 334 5.38 -13.96 -11.06
N HIS A 335 5.43 -12.74 -11.63
CA HIS A 335 5.29 -11.49 -10.87
C HIS A 335 3.92 -11.37 -10.21
N ALA A 336 2.82 -11.65 -10.92
CA ALA A 336 1.47 -11.53 -10.36
C ALA A 336 1.23 -12.49 -9.19
N LEU A 337 1.70 -13.74 -9.31
CA LEU A 337 1.58 -14.74 -8.23
C LEU A 337 2.44 -14.36 -7.02
N GLY A 338 3.65 -13.84 -7.25
CA GLY A 338 4.52 -13.32 -6.19
C GLY A 338 3.91 -12.13 -5.45
N GLU A 339 3.39 -11.15 -6.20
CA GLU A 339 2.71 -9.95 -5.66
C GLU A 339 1.44 -10.30 -4.88
N ALA A 340 0.76 -11.38 -5.25
CA ALA A 340 -0.37 -11.92 -4.49
C ALA A 340 0.05 -12.71 -3.24
N GLY A 341 1.34 -12.99 -3.02
CA GLY A 341 1.88 -13.62 -1.79
C GLY A 341 2.39 -15.07 -1.95
N ALA A 342 2.36 -15.64 -3.16
CA ALA A 342 2.84 -17.00 -3.39
C ALA A 342 4.38 -17.09 -3.39
N LYS A 343 4.90 -18.27 -3.02
CA LYS A 343 6.28 -18.67 -3.34
C LYS A 343 6.31 -19.17 -4.79
N VAL A 344 7.21 -18.66 -5.64
CA VAL A 344 7.13 -18.91 -7.09
C VAL A 344 8.40 -19.59 -7.61
N ALA A 345 8.26 -20.82 -8.12
CA ALA A 345 9.28 -21.44 -8.95
C ALA A 345 9.18 -20.92 -10.39
N VAL A 346 10.20 -20.18 -10.80
CA VAL A 346 10.38 -19.66 -12.14
C VAL A 346 11.07 -20.73 -12.97
N VAL A 347 10.36 -21.33 -13.91
CA VAL A 347 10.88 -22.43 -14.73
C VAL A 347 10.99 -21.97 -16.17
N ASP A 348 12.16 -22.17 -16.77
CA ASP A 348 12.38 -21.90 -18.19
C ASP A 348 13.33 -22.95 -18.80
N LEU A 349 13.36 -23.06 -20.13
CA LEU A 349 14.36 -23.88 -20.80
C LEU A 349 15.78 -23.29 -20.60
N VAL A 350 15.86 -21.95 -20.53
CA VAL A 350 17.12 -21.22 -20.34
C VAL A 350 17.24 -20.75 -18.90
N LEU A 351 18.11 -21.40 -18.11
CA LEU A 351 18.28 -21.12 -16.68
C LEU A 351 18.52 -19.63 -16.38
N ALA A 352 19.40 -18.98 -17.14
CA ALA A 352 19.74 -17.57 -16.92
C ALA A 352 18.52 -16.63 -17.01
N LYS A 353 17.53 -16.94 -17.86
CA LYS A 353 16.28 -16.16 -17.92
C LYS A 353 15.42 -16.38 -16.68
N ALA A 354 15.35 -17.62 -16.18
CA ALA A 354 14.65 -17.94 -14.94
C ALA A 354 15.31 -17.25 -13.73
N GLU A 355 16.65 -17.25 -13.66
CA GLU A 355 17.42 -16.59 -12.60
C GLU A 355 17.20 -15.07 -12.58
N ALA A 356 17.17 -14.43 -13.76
CA ALA A 356 16.89 -13.00 -13.87
C ALA A 356 15.52 -12.66 -13.26
N VAL A 357 14.46 -13.38 -13.63
CA VAL A 357 13.11 -13.15 -13.08
C VAL A 357 13.01 -13.52 -11.60
N ALA A 358 13.69 -14.58 -11.16
CA ALA A 358 13.75 -14.92 -9.74
C ALA A 358 14.44 -13.82 -8.91
N CYS A 359 15.49 -13.19 -9.44
CA CYS A 359 16.15 -12.04 -8.84
C CYS A 359 15.22 -10.82 -8.74
N GLU A 360 14.47 -10.51 -9.80
CA GLU A 360 13.47 -9.43 -9.77
C GLU A 360 12.42 -9.66 -8.68
N LEU A 361 11.91 -10.89 -8.53
CA LEU A 361 10.98 -11.26 -7.45
C LEU A 361 11.62 -11.08 -6.07
N SER A 362 12.88 -11.47 -5.91
CA SER A 362 13.62 -11.31 -4.66
C SER A 362 13.84 -9.84 -4.30
N LEU A 363 14.10 -8.96 -5.27
CA LEU A 363 14.22 -7.51 -5.06
C LEU A 363 12.90 -6.88 -4.56
N LYS A 364 11.76 -7.47 -4.94
CA LYS A 364 10.44 -7.10 -4.43
C LYS A 364 10.09 -7.77 -3.09
N GLY A 365 10.98 -8.58 -2.53
CA GLY A 365 10.77 -9.28 -1.25
C GLY A 365 9.99 -10.60 -1.36
N PHE A 366 9.75 -11.12 -2.57
CA PHE A 366 9.03 -12.37 -2.77
C PHE A 366 9.96 -13.58 -2.78
N LYS A 367 9.47 -14.72 -2.31
CA LYS A 367 10.23 -15.99 -2.30
C LYS A 367 10.17 -16.63 -3.68
N SER A 368 11.32 -16.81 -4.31
CA SER A 368 11.44 -17.41 -5.65
C SER A 368 12.49 -18.53 -5.71
N LEU A 369 12.38 -19.38 -6.72
CA LEU A 369 13.35 -20.42 -7.08
C LEU A 369 13.47 -20.47 -8.60
N ALA A 370 14.68 -20.44 -9.16
CA ALA A 370 14.90 -20.60 -10.60
C ALA A 370 15.21 -22.06 -10.93
N LEU A 371 14.59 -22.62 -11.98
CA LEU A 371 14.82 -23.98 -12.44
C LEU A 371 14.92 -24.04 -13.97
N ALA A 372 15.79 -24.91 -14.46
CA ALA A 372 15.87 -25.27 -15.89
C ALA A 372 15.08 -26.56 -16.14
N ALA A 373 14.15 -26.53 -17.09
CA ALA A 373 13.43 -27.73 -17.53
C ALA A 373 12.93 -27.60 -18.98
N ASP A 374 13.17 -28.66 -19.77
CA ASP A 374 12.48 -28.87 -21.03
C ASP A 374 11.16 -29.61 -20.76
N VAL A 375 10.03 -28.91 -20.87
CA VAL A 375 8.71 -29.51 -20.58
C VAL A 375 8.34 -30.64 -21.54
N SER A 376 9.01 -30.77 -22.70
CA SER A 376 8.77 -31.90 -23.61
C SER A 376 9.38 -33.22 -23.10
N LYS A 377 10.25 -33.16 -22.08
CA LYS A 377 10.96 -34.30 -21.50
C LYS A 377 10.37 -34.70 -20.14
N PRO A 378 9.80 -35.92 -20.00
CA PRO A 378 9.21 -36.37 -18.74
C PRO A 378 10.15 -36.30 -17.53
N GLU A 379 11.42 -36.62 -17.72
CA GLU A 379 12.45 -36.59 -16.69
C GLU A 379 12.74 -35.18 -16.18
N ASP A 380 12.74 -34.17 -17.07
CA ASP A 380 12.93 -32.77 -16.70
C ASP A 380 11.73 -32.25 -15.90
N VAL A 381 10.50 -32.59 -16.31
CA VAL A 381 9.27 -32.24 -15.59
C VAL A 381 9.25 -32.85 -14.19
N GLN A 382 9.66 -34.11 -14.05
CA GLN A 382 9.72 -34.77 -12.74
C GLN A 382 10.78 -34.10 -11.84
N ARG A 383 12.01 -33.88 -12.35
CA ARG A 383 13.06 -33.17 -11.59
C ARG A 383 12.62 -31.78 -11.15
N MET A 384 11.93 -31.04 -12.01
CA MET A 384 11.38 -29.71 -11.71
C MET A 384 10.44 -29.79 -10.51
N VAL A 385 9.44 -30.69 -10.56
CA VAL A 385 8.46 -30.85 -9.48
C VAL A 385 9.12 -31.33 -8.19
N ASP A 386 10.03 -32.30 -8.26
CA ASP A 386 10.76 -32.82 -7.10
C ASP A 386 11.58 -31.73 -6.42
N ALA A 387 12.25 -30.86 -7.18
CA ALA A 387 12.99 -29.73 -6.63
C ALA A 387 12.08 -28.73 -5.89
N ILE A 388 10.88 -28.48 -6.42
CA ILE A 388 9.89 -27.59 -5.79
C ILE A 388 9.39 -28.20 -4.47
N VAL A 389 9.04 -29.49 -4.49
CA VAL A 389 8.59 -30.23 -3.30
C VAL A 389 9.70 -30.33 -2.26
N ALA A 390 10.94 -30.61 -2.66
CA ALA A 390 12.08 -30.63 -1.74
C ALA A 390 12.30 -29.26 -1.07
N ARG A 391 12.05 -28.16 -1.80
CA ARG A 391 12.27 -26.80 -1.29
C ARG A 391 11.13 -26.29 -0.40
N TRP A 392 9.88 -26.59 -0.75
CA TRP A 392 8.70 -25.97 -0.12
C TRP A 392 7.63 -26.95 0.37
N GLY A 393 7.87 -28.26 0.24
CA GLY A 393 7.03 -29.34 0.76
C GLY A 393 5.87 -29.74 -0.13
N THR A 394 5.45 -28.91 -1.09
CA THR A 394 4.29 -29.17 -1.95
C THR A 394 4.24 -28.25 -3.18
N VAL A 395 3.27 -28.46 -4.06
CA VAL A 395 2.81 -27.56 -5.12
C VAL A 395 1.31 -27.31 -4.94
N HIS A 396 0.92 -26.03 -4.86
CA HIS A 396 -0.49 -25.61 -4.77
C HIS A 396 -1.03 -25.12 -6.11
N ILE A 397 -0.19 -24.44 -6.89
CA ILE A 397 -0.55 -23.76 -8.12
C ILE A 397 0.43 -24.18 -9.23
N ALA A 398 -0.09 -24.57 -10.38
CA ALA A 398 0.68 -24.98 -11.54
C ALA A 398 0.28 -24.15 -12.75
N CYS A 399 1.15 -23.25 -13.20
CA CYS A 399 0.93 -22.46 -14.41
C CYS A 399 1.73 -23.05 -15.57
N ASN A 400 1.04 -23.80 -16.43
CA ASN A 400 1.65 -24.44 -17.59
C ASN A 400 1.60 -23.49 -18.79
N ASN A 401 2.60 -22.62 -18.87
CA ASN A 401 2.65 -21.53 -19.84
C ASN A 401 3.65 -21.75 -20.99
N ALA A 402 4.67 -22.59 -20.81
CA ALA A 402 5.65 -22.87 -21.85
C ALA A 402 4.98 -23.31 -23.17
N GLY A 403 5.44 -22.73 -24.28
CA GLY A 403 4.91 -23.01 -25.60
C GLY A 403 5.76 -22.38 -26.70
N ILE A 404 5.64 -22.92 -27.90
CA ILE A 404 6.31 -22.45 -29.11
C ILE A 404 5.28 -22.25 -30.23
N ASN A 405 5.62 -21.39 -31.18
CA ASN A 405 4.88 -21.27 -32.43
C ASN A 405 5.87 -21.31 -33.60
N LEU A 406 5.65 -22.26 -34.50
CA LEU A 406 6.38 -22.41 -35.76
C LEU A 406 5.34 -22.24 -36.87
N ASN A 407 5.61 -21.31 -37.79
CA ASN A 407 4.67 -20.91 -38.82
C ASN A 407 5.15 -21.48 -40.16
N SER A 408 4.34 -22.37 -40.72
CA SER A 408 4.49 -22.92 -42.07
C SER A 408 3.13 -23.04 -42.73
N ALA A 409 3.12 -23.04 -44.07
CA ALA A 409 1.91 -23.38 -44.79
C ALA A 409 1.53 -24.84 -44.52
N SER A 410 0.24 -25.14 -44.39
CA SER A 410 -0.22 -26.48 -44.01
C SER A 410 0.31 -27.59 -44.92
N GLU A 411 0.42 -27.30 -46.22
CA GLU A 411 0.95 -28.17 -47.26
C GLU A 411 2.49 -28.33 -47.22
N GLU A 412 3.18 -27.46 -46.48
CA GLU A 412 4.64 -27.44 -46.30
C GLU A 412 5.07 -27.79 -44.86
N THR A 413 4.12 -27.90 -43.91
CA THR A 413 4.39 -28.23 -42.52
C THR A 413 5.04 -29.61 -42.43
N SER A 414 6.32 -29.64 -42.07
CA SER A 414 7.04 -30.90 -41.87
C SER A 414 6.53 -31.65 -40.63
N LEU A 415 6.67 -32.98 -40.63
CA LEU A 415 6.35 -33.78 -39.45
C LEU A 415 7.21 -33.39 -38.25
N GLU A 416 8.47 -32.99 -38.46
CA GLU A 416 9.34 -32.52 -37.37
C GLU A 416 8.79 -31.25 -36.71
N GLU A 417 8.34 -30.27 -37.51
CA GLU A 417 7.73 -29.04 -37.00
C GLU A 417 6.42 -29.33 -36.25
N TRP A 418 5.58 -30.20 -36.82
CA TRP A 418 4.34 -30.67 -36.22
C TRP A 418 4.62 -31.33 -34.86
N ASP A 419 5.48 -32.34 -34.82
CA ASP A 419 5.83 -33.10 -33.64
C ASP A 419 6.46 -32.21 -32.58
N LYS A 420 7.37 -31.31 -32.95
CA LYS A 420 7.99 -30.38 -32.02
C LYS A 420 6.95 -29.45 -31.37
N THR A 421 6.02 -28.92 -32.17
CA THR A 421 4.94 -28.06 -31.67
C THR A 421 4.03 -28.82 -30.71
N PHE A 422 3.58 -30.03 -31.07
CA PHE A 422 2.74 -30.86 -30.21
C PHE A 422 3.46 -31.34 -28.95
N ASN A 423 4.75 -31.71 -29.06
CA ASN A 423 5.55 -32.20 -27.95
C ASN A 423 5.73 -31.14 -26.87
N VAL A 424 5.88 -29.87 -27.23
CA VAL A 424 5.97 -28.77 -26.27
C VAL A 424 4.58 -28.32 -25.81
N ASN A 425 3.70 -27.94 -26.75
CA ASN A 425 2.47 -27.21 -26.44
C ASN A 425 1.38 -28.07 -25.79
N LEU A 426 1.32 -29.36 -26.15
CA LEU A 426 0.25 -30.26 -25.69
C LEU A 426 0.80 -31.39 -24.81
N ARG A 427 1.75 -32.18 -25.30
CA ARG A 427 2.33 -33.29 -24.52
C ARG A 427 3.09 -32.77 -23.30
N GLY A 428 3.93 -31.76 -23.46
CA GLY A 428 4.68 -31.17 -22.35
C GLY A 428 3.77 -30.54 -21.29
N LEU A 429 2.70 -29.88 -21.73
CA LEU A 429 1.66 -29.36 -20.85
C LEU A 429 0.96 -30.50 -20.08
N PHE A 430 0.60 -31.59 -20.76
CA PHE A 430 0.03 -32.78 -20.11
C PHE A 430 0.98 -33.37 -19.07
N LEU A 431 2.27 -33.50 -19.36
CA LEU A 431 3.27 -34.01 -18.42
C LEU A 431 3.33 -33.15 -17.16
N CYS A 432 3.33 -31.82 -17.32
CA CYS A 432 3.28 -30.89 -16.19
C CYS A 432 1.99 -31.04 -15.38
N CYS A 433 0.82 -31.09 -16.03
CA CYS A 433 -0.47 -31.35 -15.38
C CYS A 433 -0.45 -32.65 -14.59
N GLN A 434 0.09 -33.73 -15.16
CA GLN A 434 0.14 -35.04 -14.52
C GLN A 434 1.06 -35.04 -13.29
N ALA A 435 2.25 -34.46 -13.40
CA ALA A 435 3.21 -34.40 -12.30
C ALA A 435 2.69 -33.56 -11.14
N ALA A 436 2.15 -32.37 -11.43
CA ALA A 436 1.51 -31.51 -10.42
C ALA A 436 0.25 -32.16 -9.84
N GLY A 437 -0.60 -32.72 -10.70
CA GLY A 437 -1.85 -33.37 -10.35
C GLY A 437 -1.67 -34.51 -9.35
N ARG A 438 -0.64 -35.34 -9.48
CA ARG A 438 -0.33 -36.41 -8.51
C ARG A 438 -0.15 -35.88 -7.08
N ILE A 439 0.50 -34.73 -6.92
CA ILE A 439 0.70 -34.08 -5.61
C ILE A 439 -0.63 -33.46 -5.14
N MET A 440 -1.26 -32.69 -6.02
CA MET A 440 -2.48 -31.93 -5.72
C MET A 440 -3.66 -32.84 -5.34
N LEU A 441 -3.83 -33.96 -6.04
CA LEU A 441 -4.85 -34.96 -5.75
C LEU A 441 -4.62 -35.64 -4.40
N ASN A 442 -3.36 -35.97 -4.07
CA ASN A 442 -3.03 -36.60 -2.79
C ASN A 442 -3.29 -35.67 -1.59
N GLN A 443 -3.11 -34.35 -1.75
CA GLN A 443 -3.40 -33.37 -0.70
C GLN A 443 -4.83 -32.83 -0.69
N GLY A 444 -5.68 -33.21 -1.66
CA GLY A 444 -7.06 -32.76 -1.78
C GLY A 444 -7.25 -31.29 -2.18
N TYR A 445 -6.21 -30.65 -2.73
CA TYR A 445 -6.26 -29.25 -3.16
C TYR A 445 -5.26 -28.97 -4.28
N GLY A 446 -5.69 -28.23 -5.30
CA GLY A 446 -4.77 -27.69 -6.29
C GLY A 446 -5.46 -26.80 -7.32
N LYS A 447 -4.66 -25.92 -7.93
CA LYS A 447 -5.08 -25.04 -9.02
C LYS A 447 -4.12 -25.21 -10.18
N ILE A 448 -4.63 -25.66 -11.32
CA ILE A 448 -3.86 -25.77 -12.56
C ILE A 448 -4.39 -24.73 -13.55
N ILE A 449 -3.50 -23.90 -14.07
CA ILE A 449 -3.79 -22.86 -15.03
C ILE A 449 -2.95 -23.11 -16.27
N ASN A 450 -3.62 -23.51 -17.35
CA ASN A 450 -2.98 -23.78 -18.63
C ASN A 450 -3.01 -22.53 -19.54
N THR A 451 -1.96 -22.25 -20.28
CA THR A 451 -1.98 -21.19 -21.31
C THR A 451 -2.36 -21.78 -22.67
N ALA A 452 -3.61 -21.55 -23.07
CA ALA A 452 -4.13 -21.87 -24.39
C ALA A 452 -3.89 -20.70 -25.37
N SER A 453 -4.86 -20.35 -26.21
CA SER A 453 -4.81 -19.22 -27.13
C SER A 453 -6.19 -18.97 -27.74
N MET A 454 -6.47 -17.71 -28.11
CA MET A 454 -7.53 -17.34 -29.06
C MET A 454 -7.55 -18.22 -30.31
N ALA A 455 -6.39 -18.74 -30.75
CA ALA A 455 -6.27 -19.68 -31.86
C ALA A 455 -7.00 -21.03 -31.65
N SER A 456 -7.52 -21.30 -30.44
CA SER A 456 -8.41 -22.42 -30.16
C SER A 456 -9.87 -22.15 -30.55
N LEU A 457 -10.24 -20.88 -30.77
CA LEU A 457 -11.59 -20.43 -31.07
C LEU A 457 -11.74 -20.02 -32.53
N ILE A 458 -10.72 -19.33 -33.05
CA ILE A 458 -10.66 -18.84 -34.42
C ILE A 458 -9.39 -19.31 -35.10
N VAL A 459 -9.29 -19.10 -36.41
CA VAL A 459 -8.05 -19.26 -37.17
C VAL A 459 -7.46 -17.87 -37.38
N PRO A 460 -6.41 -17.47 -36.64
CA PRO A 460 -5.78 -16.17 -36.85
C PRO A 460 -5.20 -16.08 -38.26
N HIS A 461 -5.48 -14.98 -38.95
CA HIS A 461 -5.11 -14.73 -40.35
C HIS A 461 -4.28 -13.43 -40.44
N PRO A 462 -3.31 -13.31 -41.37
CA PRO A 462 -2.94 -14.19 -42.48
C PRO A 462 -1.94 -15.30 -42.16
N GLN A 463 -1.46 -15.41 -40.93
CA GLN A 463 -0.45 -16.38 -40.56
C GLN A 463 -0.94 -17.84 -40.75
N LYS A 464 -0.14 -18.66 -41.42
CA LYS A 464 -0.38 -20.10 -41.53
C LYS A 464 0.35 -20.80 -40.37
N GLN A 465 -0.40 -21.54 -39.55
CA GLN A 465 0.10 -22.09 -38.27
C GLN A 465 -0.75 -23.28 -37.78
N LEU A 466 -1.01 -24.26 -38.66
CA LEU A 466 -1.90 -25.39 -38.40
C LEU A 466 -1.56 -26.13 -37.09
N ALA A 467 -0.28 -26.52 -36.93
CA ALA A 467 0.18 -27.27 -35.76
C ALA A 467 -0.06 -26.51 -34.45
N TYR A 468 0.18 -25.19 -34.45
CA TYR A 468 -0.06 -24.34 -33.29
C TYR A 468 -1.54 -24.30 -32.92
N ASN A 469 -2.41 -23.96 -33.88
CA ASN A 469 -3.85 -23.85 -33.66
C ASN A 469 -4.42 -25.18 -33.14
N ALA A 470 -4.08 -26.29 -33.78
CA ALA A 470 -4.51 -27.63 -33.36
C ALA A 470 -4.01 -27.98 -31.95
N SER A 471 -2.73 -27.70 -31.64
CA SER A 471 -2.18 -27.95 -30.30
C SER A 471 -2.91 -27.14 -29.21
N LYS A 472 -3.23 -25.86 -29.46
CA LYS A 472 -3.90 -24.99 -28.49
C LYS A 472 -5.39 -25.31 -28.32
N ALA A 473 -6.07 -25.76 -29.37
CA ALA A 473 -7.40 -26.36 -29.23
C ALA A 473 -7.37 -27.62 -28.36
N GLY A 474 -6.34 -28.46 -28.55
CA GLY A 474 -6.07 -29.63 -27.70
C GLY A 474 -5.89 -29.26 -26.22
N VAL A 475 -5.19 -28.15 -25.92
CA VAL A 475 -5.01 -27.67 -24.54
C VAL A 475 -6.35 -27.31 -23.88
N VAL A 476 -7.27 -26.68 -24.61
CA VAL A 476 -8.62 -26.36 -24.08
C VAL A 476 -9.37 -27.65 -23.74
N LYS A 477 -9.37 -28.62 -24.65
CA LYS A 477 -10.07 -29.89 -24.40
C LYS A 477 -9.44 -30.68 -23.25
N LEU A 478 -8.11 -30.73 -23.19
CA LEU A 478 -7.36 -31.33 -22.08
C LEU A 478 -7.73 -30.67 -20.74
N THR A 479 -7.81 -29.34 -20.71
CA THR A 479 -8.19 -28.57 -19.51
C THR A 479 -9.60 -28.95 -19.05
N GLN A 480 -10.56 -29.02 -19.96
CA GLN A 480 -11.93 -29.45 -19.66
C GLN A 480 -11.96 -30.86 -19.07
N THR A 481 -11.29 -31.81 -19.72
CA THR A 481 -11.25 -33.22 -19.29
C THR A 481 -10.65 -33.34 -17.89
N LEU A 482 -9.44 -32.79 -17.66
CA LEU A 482 -8.81 -32.86 -16.33
C LEU A 482 -9.62 -32.12 -15.26
N GLY A 483 -10.22 -30.98 -15.62
CA GLY A 483 -11.06 -30.20 -14.71
C GLY A 483 -12.29 -30.96 -14.26
N THR A 484 -12.91 -31.76 -15.15
CA THR A 484 -14.04 -32.63 -14.81
C THR A 484 -13.60 -33.87 -14.03
N GLU A 485 -12.47 -34.48 -14.38
CA GLU A 485 -11.99 -35.70 -13.71
C GLU A 485 -11.50 -35.44 -12.29
N TRP A 486 -10.99 -34.24 -11.97
CA TRP A 486 -10.23 -33.99 -10.73
C TRP A 486 -10.95 -33.08 -9.72
N ILE A 487 -12.10 -32.49 -10.07
CA ILE A 487 -12.82 -31.53 -9.22
C ILE A 487 -13.33 -32.15 -7.92
N ASP A 488 -13.81 -33.39 -7.97
CA ASP A 488 -14.30 -34.17 -6.82
C ASP A 488 -13.19 -34.49 -5.80
N ARG A 489 -11.94 -34.42 -6.25
CA ARG A 489 -10.72 -34.61 -5.46
C ARG A 489 -10.01 -33.29 -5.14
N GLY A 490 -10.72 -32.17 -5.29
CA GLY A 490 -10.30 -30.86 -4.83
C GLY A 490 -9.40 -30.07 -5.78
N VAL A 491 -9.08 -30.60 -6.96
CA VAL A 491 -8.19 -29.94 -7.95
C VAL A 491 -9.02 -29.28 -9.04
N LYS A 492 -8.80 -27.97 -9.25
CA LYS A 492 -9.45 -27.20 -10.32
C LYS A 492 -8.48 -26.99 -11.46
N VAL A 493 -8.93 -27.19 -12.68
CA VAL A 493 -8.10 -27.04 -13.88
C VAL A 493 -8.81 -26.09 -14.83
N ASN A 494 -8.20 -24.94 -15.11
CA ASN A 494 -8.74 -23.94 -16.04
C ASN A 494 -7.64 -23.51 -17.02
N CYS A 495 -8.02 -22.81 -18.09
CA CYS A 495 -7.05 -22.22 -19.00
C CYS A 495 -7.34 -20.76 -19.29
N ILE A 496 -6.30 -20.02 -19.64
CA ILE A 496 -6.37 -18.67 -20.17
C ILE A 496 -6.06 -18.77 -21.66
N SER A 497 -6.90 -18.17 -22.50
CA SER A 497 -6.70 -18.04 -23.95
C SER A 497 -6.45 -16.58 -24.32
N PRO A 498 -5.18 -16.13 -24.36
CA PRO A 498 -4.85 -14.79 -24.80
C PRO A 498 -5.07 -14.60 -26.30
N GLY A 499 -5.37 -13.37 -26.69
CA GLY A 499 -5.15 -12.87 -28.05
C GLY A 499 -3.67 -12.63 -28.31
N ILE A 500 -3.35 -11.74 -29.25
CA ILE A 500 -1.96 -11.42 -29.56
C ILE A 500 -1.39 -10.50 -28.48
N VAL A 501 -0.35 -10.98 -27.80
CA VAL A 501 0.30 -10.28 -26.68
C VAL A 501 1.63 -9.69 -27.14
N ASP A 502 1.83 -8.43 -26.79
CA ASP A 502 3.08 -7.70 -26.98
C ASP A 502 4.20 -8.30 -26.13
N THR A 503 5.00 -9.15 -26.75
CA THR A 503 6.10 -9.89 -26.13
C THR A 503 7.35 -9.81 -27.01
N PRO A 504 8.56 -10.10 -26.47
CA PRO A 504 9.79 -10.07 -27.26
C PRO A 504 9.76 -10.92 -28.54
N LEU A 505 8.85 -11.92 -28.63
CA LEU A 505 8.70 -12.80 -29.79
C LEU A 505 8.18 -12.08 -31.04
N ILE A 506 7.50 -10.94 -30.92
CA ILE A 506 6.89 -10.23 -32.06
C ILE A 506 7.54 -8.87 -32.37
N HIS A 507 8.68 -8.56 -31.74
CA HIS A 507 9.36 -7.27 -31.85
C HIS A 507 10.29 -7.13 -33.06
N SER A 508 10.47 -8.17 -33.86
CA SER A 508 11.32 -8.09 -35.05
C SER A 508 10.70 -7.20 -36.14
N GLN A 509 11.48 -6.28 -36.73
CA GLN A 509 11.79 -6.45 -38.15
C GLN A 509 10.62 -6.76 -39.08
N GLU A 510 10.69 -8.02 -39.48
CA GLU A 510 9.88 -8.74 -40.46
C GLU A 510 8.42 -8.90 -40.03
N LEU A 511 8.12 -8.83 -38.73
CA LEU A 511 6.77 -9.02 -38.20
C LEU A 511 5.95 -7.74 -38.16
N ARG A 512 6.53 -6.55 -38.35
CA ARG A 512 5.77 -5.28 -38.29
C ARG A 512 4.54 -5.22 -39.22
N PRO A 513 4.61 -5.65 -40.50
CA PRO A 513 3.43 -5.63 -41.37
C PRO A 513 2.34 -6.57 -40.86
N LEU A 514 2.72 -7.73 -40.32
CA LEU A 514 1.80 -8.69 -39.74
C LEU A 514 1.15 -8.15 -38.47
N VAL A 515 1.90 -7.45 -37.61
CA VAL A 515 1.37 -6.75 -36.43
C VAL A 515 0.34 -5.69 -36.81
N GLN A 516 0.61 -4.88 -37.84
CA GLN A 516 -0.36 -3.90 -38.34
C GLN A 516 -1.63 -4.57 -38.85
N ARG A 517 -1.50 -5.71 -39.52
CA ARG A 517 -2.66 -6.47 -39.98
C ARG A 517 -3.50 -7.00 -38.80
N TRP A 518 -2.86 -7.57 -37.79
CA TRP A 518 -3.56 -8.04 -36.59
C TRP A 518 -4.30 -6.93 -35.86
N LEU A 519 -3.70 -5.74 -35.74
CA LEU A 519 -4.34 -4.60 -35.09
C LEU A 519 -5.66 -4.20 -35.77
N ALA A 520 -5.76 -4.35 -37.09
CA ALA A 520 -7.00 -4.07 -37.83
C ALA A 520 -8.13 -5.07 -37.50
N ASP A 521 -7.77 -6.27 -37.05
CA ASP A 521 -8.71 -7.34 -36.70
C ASP A 521 -9.01 -7.38 -35.18
N ILE A 522 -8.43 -6.47 -34.37
CA ILE A 522 -8.65 -6.41 -32.91
C ILE A 522 -9.54 -5.20 -32.56
N PRO A 523 -10.80 -5.42 -32.12
CA PRO A 523 -11.72 -4.33 -31.76
C PRO A 523 -11.19 -3.38 -30.69
N ALA A 524 -10.41 -3.89 -29.72
CA ALA A 524 -9.77 -3.07 -28.70
C ALA A 524 -8.70 -2.10 -29.25
N GLY A 525 -8.34 -2.20 -30.53
CA GLY A 525 -7.42 -1.27 -31.21
C GLY A 525 -5.95 -1.35 -30.74
N ARG A 526 -5.59 -2.39 -29.98
CA ARG A 526 -4.23 -2.60 -29.45
C ARG A 526 -3.94 -4.07 -29.24
N LEU A 527 -2.65 -4.42 -29.25
CA LEU A 527 -2.20 -5.70 -28.72
C LEU A 527 -2.43 -5.76 -27.20
N ALA A 528 -2.65 -6.97 -26.69
CA ALA A 528 -2.64 -7.19 -25.25
C ALA A 528 -1.22 -6.97 -24.70
N ARG A 529 -1.12 -6.42 -23.49
CA ARG A 529 0.14 -6.36 -22.74
C ARG A 529 0.21 -7.58 -21.81
N PRO A 530 1.40 -8.06 -21.45
CA PRO A 530 1.51 -9.12 -20.44
C PRO A 530 0.78 -8.79 -19.12
N THR A 531 0.71 -7.50 -18.78
CA THR A 531 -0.02 -6.99 -17.61
C THR A 531 -1.54 -7.20 -17.68
N ASP A 532 -2.13 -7.25 -18.88
CA ASP A 532 -3.58 -7.48 -19.05
C ASP A 532 -4.01 -8.89 -18.59
N LEU A 533 -3.05 -9.82 -18.44
CA LEU A 533 -3.32 -11.21 -18.07
C LEU A 533 -3.07 -11.51 -16.58
N GLN A 534 -2.48 -10.56 -15.83
CA GLN A 534 -2.03 -10.80 -14.45
C GLN A 534 -3.20 -11.04 -13.48
N ALA A 535 -4.27 -10.25 -13.59
CA ALA A 535 -5.45 -10.44 -12.75
C ALA A 535 -6.10 -11.81 -12.96
N ALA A 536 -6.12 -12.29 -14.20
CA ALA A 536 -6.71 -13.58 -14.55
C ALA A 536 -5.98 -14.76 -13.91
N VAL A 537 -4.64 -14.77 -13.94
CA VAL A 537 -3.88 -15.86 -13.29
C VAL A 537 -4.05 -15.84 -11.77
N VAL A 538 -4.09 -14.67 -11.13
CA VAL A 538 -4.33 -14.55 -9.69
C VAL A 538 -5.74 -15.02 -9.33
N TYR A 539 -6.76 -14.59 -10.07
CA TYR A 539 -8.13 -15.05 -9.87
C TYR A 539 -8.26 -16.57 -9.96
N LEU A 540 -7.75 -17.19 -11.02
CA LEU A 540 -7.79 -18.64 -11.23
C LEU A 540 -6.95 -19.44 -10.22
N ALA A 541 -5.89 -18.84 -9.67
CA ALA A 541 -5.06 -19.43 -8.63
C ALA A 541 -5.64 -19.28 -7.21
N SER A 542 -6.55 -18.33 -7.01
CA SER A 542 -7.12 -18.00 -5.71
C SER A 542 -8.38 -18.80 -5.36
N GLU A 543 -8.84 -18.66 -4.12
CA GLU A 543 -10.12 -19.22 -3.67
C GLU A 543 -11.34 -18.47 -4.22
N ALA A 544 -11.16 -17.27 -4.79
CA ALA A 544 -12.24 -16.56 -5.45
C ALA A 544 -12.79 -17.32 -6.67
N SER A 545 -12.04 -18.28 -7.21
CA SER A 545 -12.42 -19.15 -8.33
C SER A 545 -12.70 -20.60 -7.90
N ASP A 546 -12.99 -20.87 -6.62
CA ASP A 546 -13.17 -22.25 -6.15
C ASP A 546 -14.34 -23.02 -6.77
N TYR A 547 -15.32 -22.30 -7.32
CA TYR A 547 -16.44 -22.88 -8.05
C TYR A 547 -16.16 -23.08 -9.56
N MET A 548 -14.98 -22.68 -10.06
CA MET A 548 -14.65 -22.67 -11.48
C MET A 548 -13.68 -23.80 -11.84
N THR A 549 -14.07 -24.66 -12.78
CA THR A 549 -13.20 -25.71 -13.35
C THR A 549 -13.57 -25.99 -14.81
N GLY A 550 -12.61 -26.43 -15.61
CA GLY A 550 -12.76 -26.73 -17.04
C GLY A 550 -12.98 -25.51 -17.93
N HIS A 551 -12.86 -24.28 -17.41
CA HIS A 551 -13.20 -23.08 -18.16
C HIS A 551 -12.04 -22.59 -19.04
N ASN A 552 -12.40 -22.04 -20.20
CA ASN A 552 -11.49 -21.34 -21.12
C ASN A 552 -11.70 -19.82 -20.99
N LEU A 553 -10.88 -19.16 -20.18
CA LEU A 553 -10.96 -17.72 -19.95
C LEU A 553 -10.27 -16.97 -21.10
N VAL A 554 -11.07 -16.39 -22.01
CA VAL A 554 -10.57 -15.74 -23.22
C VAL A 554 -10.28 -14.25 -22.95
N ILE A 555 -9.07 -13.79 -23.29
CA ILE A 555 -8.63 -12.39 -23.10
C ILE A 555 -7.91 -11.93 -24.37
N GLU A 556 -8.66 -11.43 -25.34
CA GLU A 556 -8.18 -11.22 -26.71
C GLU A 556 -8.57 -9.88 -27.35
N GLY A 557 -9.16 -8.96 -26.58
CA GLY A 557 -9.59 -7.67 -27.11
C GLY A 557 -10.78 -7.72 -28.08
N GLY A 558 -11.56 -8.81 -28.05
CA GLY A 558 -12.81 -8.99 -28.81
C GLY A 558 -12.64 -9.59 -30.21
N GLN A 559 -11.43 -10.01 -30.59
CA GLN A 559 -11.12 -10.46 -31.95
C GLN A 559 -11.97 -11.65 -32.43
N SER A 560 -12.32 -12.62 -31.58
CA SER A 560 -13.19 -13.76 -31.93
C SER A 560 -14.68 -13.42 -32.04
N LEU A 561 -15.07 -12.20 -31.64
CA LEU A 561 -16.45 -11.71 -31.73
C LEU A 561 -16.69 -10.79 -32.93
N TRP A 562 -15.63 -10.46 -33.67
CA TRP A 562 -15.61 -9.50 -34.78
C TRP A 562 -15.36 -10.23 -36.10
#